data_AF-A0A2V3JAZ6-F1
#
_entry.id   AF-A0A2V3JAZ6-F1
#
_cell.length_a   1.000
_cell.length_b   1.000
_cell.length_c   1.000
_cell.angle_alpha   90.00
_cell.angle_beta   90.00
_cell.angle_gamma   90.00
#
_symmetry.space_group_name_H-M   'P 1'
#
loop_
_entity.id
_entity.type
_entity.pdbx_description
1 polymer ?
#
loop_
_entity_poly.entity_id
_entity_poly.type
_entity_poly.pdbx_seq_one_letter_code
_entity_poly.pdbx_strand_id
1 'polypeptide(L)'
;MLARPQVALAIAAGVAAVAIALALSLLPPPTLDVLSFAARHQFAWASSTTPVPISSVSVFAKSLLSRDKAALPPPLVRLISSADTIPLQPVRDYTNALRLAKLRRLCATLPCVYDRQDDVYGLTPLHLAAISGDSALSEWLVKHGADAVEDFAGRKPSNLSFANFIRNAKSVAQKQHPECDFPTVHFEHDVEHAKSEVRRLVNEGEPILMRAAYDYYNQHRYPPVSQLVREYAHVNVTVGSVPYANAFNLSTTRMKLEDYYRTIYQESSTAPSYVFNKHPEICQTAYQALSALVADTFPLSLISHPDNTGGLDGIHFFLGNKHSGAPFHVHADALNAAVSGSKQWYVYTPARTIYSRRPIKTWVENDLPALEEHDKPLECLQRAGDVVYVPLDWGHAVLNLEHDTFGVALEVLNRRDTLAHLWK
;
A
#
# COMPACT_ATOMS: atom_id res chain seq x y z
N MET A 1 -3.91 -17.38 77.32
CA MET A 1 -4.24 -16.34 76.33
C MET A 1 -3.59 -16.73 75.00
N LEU A 2 -4.32 -17.42 74.14
CA LEU A 2 -3.87 -17.82 72.80
C LEU A 2 -4.48 -16.82 71.79
N ALA A 3 -3.66 -15.96 71.21
CA ALA A 3 -4.09 -15.08 70.14
C ALA A 3 -4.38 -15.90 68.88
N ARG A 4 -5.55 -15.69 68.27
CA ARG A 4 -6.13 -16.52 67.20
C ARG A 4 -5.32 -16.43 65.89
N PRO A 5 -5.09 -17.55 65.17
CA PRO A 5 -4.38 -17.59 63.88
C PRO A 5 -5.01 -16.75 62.76
N GLN A 6 -6.29 -16.38 62.89
CA GLN A 6 -6.98 -15.49 61.95
C GLN A 6 -6.45 -14.05 61.97
N VAL A 7 -5.90 -13.58 63.08
CA VAL A 7 -5.34 -12.21 63.20
C VAL A 7 -4.00 -12.09 62.46
N ALA A 8 -3.16 -13.12 62.54
CA ALA A 8 -1.88 -13.16 61.84
C ALA A 8 -2.06 -13.20 60.31
N LEU A 9 -3.06 -13.93 59.81
CA LEU A 9 -3.39 -13.99 58.39
C LEU A 9 -3.92 -12.66 57.84
N ALA A 10 -4.74 -11.95 58.62
CA ALA A 10 -5.26 -10.62 58.27
C ALA A 10 -4.15 -9.55 58.25
N ILE A 11 -3.20 -9.62 59.19
CA ILE A 11 -2.03 -8.73 59.23
C ILE A 11 -1.12 -9.01 58.02
N ALA A 12 -0.85 -10.28 57.69
CA ALA A 12 -0.04 -10.65 56.52
C ALA A 12 -0.67 -10.19 55.19
N ALA A 13 -1.99 -10.32 55.04
CA ALA A 13 -2.72 -9.81 53.89
C ALA A 13 -2.70 -8.28 53.81
N GLY A 14 -2.83 -7.59 54.94
CA GLY A 14 -2.70 -6.12 55.01
C GLY A 14 -1.31 -5.62 54.65
N VAL A 15 -0.26 -6.29 55.12
CA VAL A 15 1.14 -5.97 54.77
C VAL A 15 1.42 -6.22 53.29
N ALA A 16 0.91 -7.32 52.71
CA ALA A 16 1.03 -7.60 51.29
C ALA A 16 0.29 -6.58 50.41
N ALA A 17 -0.92 -6.17 50.81
CA ALA A 17 -1.68 -5.14 50.11
C ALA A 17 -0.99 -3.77 50.16
N VAL A 18 -0.40 -3.40 51.30
CA VAL A 18 0.39 -2.17 51.45
C VAL A 18 1.68 -2.24 50.64
N ALA A 19 2.36 -3.39 50.60
CA ALA A 19 3.57 -3.58 49.78
C ALA A 19 3.27 -3.53 48.27
N ILE A 20 2.15 -4.09 47.82
CA ILE A 20 1.69 -4.00 46.43
C ILE A 20 1.29 -2.56 46.09
N ALA A 21 0.57 -1.87 46.98
CA ALA A 21 0.22 -0.47 46.80
C ALA A 21 1.45 0.45 46.77
N LEU A 22 2.44 0.21 47.64
CA LEU A 22 3.74 0.91 47.59
C LEU A 22 4.48 0.61 46.28
N ALA A 23 4.55 -0.66 45.87
CA ALA A 23 5.20 -1.06 44.62
C ALA A 23 4.50 -0.44 43.39
N LEU A 24 3.17 -0.35 43.38
CA LEU A 24 2.39 0.33 42.34
C LEU A 24 2.57 1.86 42.39
N SER A 25 2.76 2.45 43.58
CA SER A 25 3.05 3.89 43.72
C SER A 25 4.47 4.29 43.32
N LEU A 26 5.38 3.32 43.20
CA LEU A 26 6.74 3.49 42.69
C LEU A 26 6.84 3.32 41.17
N LEU A 27 5.80 2.78 40.53
CA LEU A 27 5.74 2.76 39.07
C LEU A 27 5.41 4.16 38.55
N PRO A 28 6.12 4.66 37.53
CA PRO A 28 5.76 5.92 36.91
C PRO A 28 4.31 5.86 36.43
N PRO A 29 3.57 6.99 36.48
CA PRO A 29 2.20 7.03 36.00
C PRO A 29 2.17 6.56 34.53
N PRO A 30 1.11 5.84 34.10
CA PRO A 30 1.03 5.32 32.75
C PRO A 30 1.12 6.50 31.75
N THR A 31 2.14 6.47 30.91
CA THR A 31 2.34 7.44 29.84
C THR A 31 1.76 6.90 28.53
N LEU A 32 1.17 7.77 27.72
CA LEU A 32 0.79 7.42 26.36
C LEU A 32 1.99 7.61 25.43
N ASP A 33 2.46 6.51 24.85
CA ASP A 33 3.40 6.57 23.73
C ASP A 33 2.66 7.00 22.45
N VAL A 34 2.91 8.24 22.02
CA VAL A 34 2.24 8.82 20.84
C VAL A 34 2.66 8.10 19.56
N LEU A 35 3.88 7.54 19.51
CA LEU A 35 4.38 6.80 18.36
C LEU A 35 3.58 5.52 18.15
N SER A 36 3.45 4.69 19.19
CA SER A 36 2.62 3.48 19.15
C SER A 36 1.15 3.80 18.87
N PHE A 37 0.63 4.91 19.41
CA PHE A 37 -0.73 5.35 19.10
C PHE A 37 -0.90 5.68 17.61
N ALA A 38 0.03 6.46 17.03
CA ALA A 38 0.00 6.85 15.63
C ALA A 38 0.09 5.64 14.69
N ALA A 39 0.95 4.65 15.01
CA ALA A 39 1.11 3.42 14.24
C ALA A 39 -0.16 2.54 14.19
N ARG A 40 -0.79 2.29 15.35
CA ARG A 40 -1.88 1.30 15.48
C ARG A 40 -3.19 1.69 14.77
N HIS A 41 -3.41 2.97 14.49
CA HIS A 41 -4.71 3.49 14.04
C HIS A 41 -4.74 3.88 12.55
N GLN A 42 -3.88 3.28 11.73
CA GLN A 42 -3.79 3.60 10.30
C GLN A 42 -4.26 2.47 9.38
N PHE A 43 -4.27 1.21 9.83
CA PHE A 43 -4.39 0.03 8.97
C PHE A 43 -5.54 -0.91 9.34
N ALA A 44 -6.03 -1.66 8.35
CA ALA A 44 -7.01 -2.73 8.48
C ALA A 44 -6.51 -4.01 7.80
N TRP A 45 -6.29 -5.07 8.60
CA TRP A 45 -5.77 -6.36 8.12
C TRP A 45 -6.83 -7.22 7.46
N ALA A 46 -8.09 -7.10 7.87
CA ALA A 46 -9.18 -7.96 7.40
C ALA A 46 -9.87 -7.48 6.11
N SER A 47 -9.38 -6.41 5.47
CA SER A 47 -10.08 -5.73 4.36
C SER A 47 -9.29 -5.69 3.06
N SER A 48 -8.17 -6.42 3.00
CA SER A 48 -7.31 -6.55 1.84
C SER A 48 -7.66 -7.77 0.98
N THR A 49 -7.29 -7.73 -0.29
CA THR A 49 -7.33 -8.88 -1.22
C THR A 49 -6.18 -9.85 -0.97
N THR A 50 -5.14 -9.44 -0.25
CA THR A 50 -4.01 -10.28 0.18
C THR A 50 -3.95 -10.33 1.72
N PRO A 51 -3.04 -11.13 2.32
CA PRO A 51 -2.82 -11.10 3.76
C PRO A 51 -2.12 -9.82 4.27
N VAL A 52 -1.70 -8.91 3.38
CA VAL A 52 -1.05 -7.63 3.71
C VAL A 52 -2.14 -6.57 4.00
N PRO A 53 -2.01 -5.75 5.07
CA PRO A 53 -3.05 -4.80 5.44
C PRO A 53 -3.11 -3.62 4.48
N ILE A 54 -4.29 -3.00 4.41
CA ILE A 54 -4.48 -1.73 3.68
C ILE A 54 -4.79 -0.60 4.64
N SER A 55 -4.59 0.64 4.20
CA SER A 55 -4.92 1.81 4.99
C SER A 55 -6.43 1.91 5.23
N SER A 56 -6.81 2.50 6.37
CA SER A 56 -8.21 2.84 6.68
C SER A 56 -8.84 3.76 5.62
N VAL A 57 -8.02 4.60 4.98
CA VAL A 57 -8.42 5.44 3.84
C VAL A 57 -8.87 4.57 2.67
N SER A 58 -8.09 3.54 2.32
CA SER A 58 -8.47 2.56 1.28
C SER A 58 -9.78 1.84 1.61
N VAL A 59 -9.97 1.42 2.87
CA VAL A 59 -11.22 0.79 3.33
C VAL A 59 -12.42 1.71 3.15
N PHE A 60 -12.35 2.94 3.64
CA PHE A 60 -13.46 3.90 3.50
C PHE A 60 -13.72 4.29 2.05
N ALA A 61 -12.68 4.40 1.22
CA ALA A 61 -12.84 4.65 -0.21
C ALA A 61 -13.63 3.54 -0.89
N LYS A 62 -13.34 2.27 -0.57
CA LYS A 62 -14.11 1.12 -1.07
C LYS A 62 -15.58 1.21 -0.65
N SER A 63 -15.86 1.50 0.63
CA SER A 63 -17.24 1.65 1.13
C SER A 63 -18.00 2.83 0.50
N LEU A 64 -17.32 3.95 0.25
CA LEU A 64 -17.90 5.10 -0.46
C LEU A 64 -18.28 4.73 -1.89
N LEU A 65 -17.38 4.07 -2.61
CA LEU A 65 -17.59 3.67 -4.00
C LEU A 65 -18.59 2.52 -4.13
N SER A 66 -18.67 1.61 -3.16
CA SER A 66 -19.70 0.55 -3.11
C SER A 66 -21.07 1.04 -2.65
N ARG A 67 -21.12 2.29 -2.13
CA ARG A 67 -22.30 2.95 -1.56
C ARG A 67 -22.87 2.24 -0.33
N ASP A 68 -22.01 1.56 0.41
CA ASP A 68 -22.36 0.90 1.66
C ASP A 68 -22.42 1.91 2.82
N LYS A 69 -23.63 2.41 3.09
CA LYS A 69 -23.88 3.35 4.18
C LYS A 69 -23.63 2.74 5.56
N ALA A 70 -23.80 1.43 5.72
CA ALA A 70 -23.64 0.75 7.01
C ALA A 70 -22.17 0.62 7.41
N ALA A 71 -21.27 0.53 6.42
CA ALA A 71 -19.83 0.48 6.62
C ALA A 71 -19.18 1.86 6.86
N LEU A 72 -19.94 2.97 6.83
CA LEU A 72 -19.41 4.32 6.90
C LEU A 72 -19.86 5.07 8.17
N PRO A 73 -18.96 5.83 8.82
CA PRO A 73 -19.37 6.75 9.88
C PRO A 73 -20.21 7.91 9.31
N PRO A 74 -21.13 8.51 10.10
CA PRO A 74 -22.10 9.49 9.61
C PRO A 74 -21.52 10.67 8.82
N PRO A 75 -20.35 11.25 9.16
CA PRO A 75 -19.74 12.32 8.35
C PRO A 75 -19.34 11.86 6.95
N LEU A 76 -18.82 10.63 6.80
CA LEU A 76 -18.41 10.09 5.50
C LEU A 76 -19.61 9.67 4.64
N VAL A 77 -20.74 9.29 5.24
CA VAL A 77 -21.98 8.99 4.49
C VAL A 77 -22.39 10.16 3.59
N ARG A 78 -22.11 11.40 4.00
CA ARG A 78 -22.41 12.61 3.21
C ARG A 78 -21.54 12.76 1.96
N LEU A 79 -20.42 12.05 1.88
CA LEU A 79 -19.53 12.04 0.72
C LEU A 79 -19.94 11.00 -0.34
N ILE A 80 -20.93 10.14 -0.07
CA ILE A 80 -21.47 9.24 -1.08
C ILE A 80 -22.07 10.09 -2.19
N SER A 81 -21.57 9.91 -3.41
CA SER A 81 -22.03 10.62 -4.60
C SER A 81 -22.39 9.65 -5.72
N SER A 82 -22.89 10.18 -6.83
CA SER A 82 -23.08 9.40 -8.06
C SER A 82 -21.76 9.14 -8.80
N ALA A 83 -20.66 9.78 -8.43
CA ALA A 83 -19.39 9.68 -9.13
C ALA A 83 -18.72 8.32 -8.92
N ASP A 84 -18.11 7.81 -9.98
CA ASP A 84 -17.30 6.59 -9.96
C ASP A 84 -15.82 6.85 -9.61
N THR A 85 -15.46 8.11 -9.38
CA THR A 85 -14.12 8.54 -8.99
C THR A 85 -14.25 9.55 -7.87
N ILE A 86 -13.51 9.35 -6.78
CA ILE A 86 -13.52 10.23 -5.61
C ILE A 86 -12.10 10.67 -5.25
N PRO A 87 -11.88 11.93 -4.85
CA PRO A 87 -10.63 12.33 -4.22
C PRO A 87 -10.51 11.69 -2.83
N LEU A 88 -9.30 11.29 -2.43
CA LEU A 88 -9.07 10.71 -1.10
C LEU A 88 -8.84 11.76 -0.01
N GLN A 89 -8.58 13.02 -0.37
CA GLN A 89 -8.28 14.08 0.61
C GLN A 89 -9.39 14.24 1.67
N PRO A 90 -10.70 14.31 1.35
CA PRO A 90 -11.73 14.43 2.37
C PRO A 90 -11.80 13.22 3.34
N VAL A 91 -11.45 12.02 2.85
CA VAL A 91 -11.39 10.80 3.67
C VAL A 91 -10.16 10.84 4.58
N ARG A 92 -9.02 11.29 4.07
CA ARG A 92 -7.79 11.52 4.86
C ARG A 92 -8.04 12.56 5.96
N ASP A 93 -8.62 13.70 5.62
CA ASP A 93 -8.93 14.79 6.56
C ASP A 93 -9.81 14.28 7.71
N TYR A 94 -10.84 13.49 7.38
CA TYR A 94 -11.71 12.90 8.39
C TYR A 94 -10.95 11.92 9.31
N THR A 95 -10.17 11.00 8.75
CA THR A 95 -9.44 10.01 9.55
C THR A 95 -8.36 10.64 10.42
N ASN A 96 -7.63 11.63 9.89
CA ASN A 96 -6.63 12.41 10.62
C ASN A 96 -7.27 13.24 11.74
N ALA A 97 -8.38 13.93 11.48
CA ALA A 97 -9.10 14.70 12.49
C ALA A 97 -9.62 13.81 13.64
N LEU A 98 -10.18 12.63 13.32
CA LEU A 98 -10.64 11.66 14.31
C LEU A 98 -9.47 11.15 15.17
N ARG A 99 -8.34 10.83 14.55
CA ARG A 99 -7.13 10.36 15.22
C ARG A 99 -6.58 11.43 16.17
N LEU A 100 -6.44 12.66 15.69
CA LEU A 100 -5.94 13.79 16.48
C LEU A 100 -6.88 14.15 17.64
N ALA A 101 -8.20 14.12 17.42
CA ALA A 101 -9.18 14.35 18.48
C ALA A 101 -9.08 13.30 19.58
N LYS A 102 -8.94 12.02 19.22
CA LYS A 102 -8.72 10.93 20.18
C LYS A 102 -7.41 11.12 20.94
N LEU A 103 -6.32 11.48 20.25
CA LEU A 103 -5.02 11.74 20.86
C LEU A 103 -5.08 12.88 21.89
N ARG A 104 -5.69 14.01 21.53
CA ARG A 104 -5.89 15.16 22.43
C ARG A 104 -6.66 14.78 23.69
N ARG A 105 -7.74 13.98 23.55
CA ARG A 105 -8.52 13.51 24.70
C ARG A 105 -7.67 12.66 25.65
N LEU A 106 -6.85 11.75 25.11
CA LEU A 106 -5.99 10.89 25.93
C LEU A 106 -4.89 11.69 26.62
N CYS A 107 -4.21 12.60 25.90
CA CYS A 107 -3.17 13.45 26.46
C CYS A 107 -3.67 14.51 27.44
N ALA A 108 -4.98 14.78 27.48
CA ALA A 108 -5.58 15.62 28.53
C ALA A 108 -5.66 14.90 29.88
N THR A 109 -5.62 13.56 29.89
CA THR A 109 -5.78 12.74 31.10
C THR A 109 -4.53 11.96 31.49
N LEU A 110 -3.57 11.85 30.59
CA LEU A 110 -2.36 11.04 30.74
C LEU A 110 -1.16 11.82 30.20
N PRO A 111 0.02 11.77 30.85
CA PRO A 111 1.25 12.31 30.27
C PRO A 111 1.55 11.62 28.92
N CYS A 112 1.95 12.39 27.91
CA CYS A 112 2.23 11.89 26.57
C CYS A 112 3.70 12.10 26.20
N VAL A 113 4.27 11.13 25.50
CA VAL A 113 5.64 11.19 24.97
C VAL A 113 5.56 11.48 23.47
N TYR A 114 6.09 12.63 23.05
CA TYR A 114 5.88 13.18 21.69
C TYR A 114 7.04 12.94 20.72
N ASP A 115 8.20 12.58 21.24
CA ASP A 115 9.51 12.62 20.58
C ASP A 115 10.24 11.28 20.59
N ARG A 116 9.63 10.23 21.16
CA ARG A 116 10.20 8.86 21.15
C ARG A 116 10.56 8.44 19.73
N GLN A 117 11.79 7.94 19.56
CA GLN A 117 12.22 7.21 18.37
C GLN A 117 11.95 5.71 18.54
N ASP A 118 11.51 5.05 17.48
CA ASP A 118 11.45 3.59 17.45
C ASP A 118 12.85 2.98 17.33
N ASP A 119 13.05 1.81 17.93
CA ASP A 119 14.37 1.17 18.04
C ASP A 119 14.83 0.50 16.73
N VAL A 120 13.96 0.42 15.72
CA VAL A 120 14.22 -0.30 14.46
C VAL A 120 14.58 0.67 13.33
N TYR A 121 13.88 1.79 13.24
CA TYR A 121 14.00 2.75 12.14
C TYR A 121 14.37 4.16 12.61
N GLY A 122 14.32 4.46 13.91
CA GLY A 122 14.55 5.81 14.42
C GLY A 122 13.41 6.78 14.10
N LEU A 123 12.23 6.31 13.70
CA LEU A 123 11.08 7.15 13.40
C LEU A 123 10.45 7.70 14.67
N THR A 124 10.04 8.96 14.59
CA THR A 124 9.26 9.66 15.62
C THR A 124 7.80 9.79 15.19
N PRO A 125 6.88 10.18 16.10
CA PRO A 125 5.52 10.55 15.70
C PRO A 125 5.47 11.59 14.57
N LEU A 126 6.43 12.52 14.55
CA LEU A 126 6.51 13.57 13.53
C LEU A 126 6.86 13.00 12.15
N HIS A 127 7.68 11.95 12.08
CA HIS A 127 7.93 11.23 10.83
C HIS A 127 6.65 10.57 10.30
N LEU A 128 5.88 9.88 11.14
CA LEU A 128 4.62 9.25 10.72
C LEU A 128 3.58 10.27 10.28
N ALA A 129 3.51 11.42 10.95
CA ALA A 129 2.64 12.52 10.55
C ALA A 129 3.04 13.06 9.17
N ALA A 130 4.35 13.23 8.91
CA ALA A 130 4.86 13.66 7.61
C ALA A 130 4.59 12.63 6.50
N ILE A 131 4.89 11.35 6.73
CA ILE A 131 4.64 10.24 5.80
C ILE A 131 3.16 10.11 5.45
N SER A 132 2.25 10.40 6.39
CA SER A 132 0.81 10.34 6.12
C SER A 132 0.22 11.63 5.55
N GLY A 133 1.03 12.69 5.42
CA GLY A 133 0.57 14.03 5.05
C GLY A 133 -0.37 14.66 6.08
N ASP A 134 -0.32 14.24 7.34
CA ASP A 134 -1.15 14.76 8.43
C ASP A 134 -0.53 16.05 9.01
N SER A 135 -0.77 17.16 8.32
CA SER A 135 -0.28 18.48 8.72
C SER A 135 -0.79 18.89 10.10
N ALA A 136 -2.05 18.60 10.42
CA ALA A 136 -2.66 18.93 11.71
C ALA A 136 -1.99 18.19 12.87
N LEU A 137 -1.67 16.90 12.69
CA LEU A 137 -0.88 16.16 13.68
C LEU A 137 0.55 16.68 13.75
N SER A 138 1.18 16.98 12.62
CA SER A 138 2.54 17.53 12.57
C SER A 138 2.66 18.84 13.35
N GLU A 139 1.76 19.79 13.11
CA GLU A 139 1.69 21.07 13.84
C GLU A 139 1.44 20.86 15.34
N TRP A 140 0.54 19.92 15.68
CA TRP A 140 0.25 19.63 17.07
C TRP A 140 1.45 19.02 17.80
N LEU A 141 2.18 18.10 17.18
CA LEU A 141 3.39 17.50 17.74
C LEU A 141 4.48 18.54 17.97
N VAL A 142 4.76 19.39 16.98
CA VAL A 142 5.74 20.48 17.10
C VAL A 142 5.37 21.44 18.23
N LYS A 143 4.10 21.80 18.37
CA LYS A 143 3.61 22.65 19.47
C LYS A 143 3.85 22.04 20.85
N HIS A 144 3.94 20.72 20.96
CA HIS A 144 4.17 20.00 22.22
C HIS A 144 5.62 19.53 22.38
N GLY A 145 6.55 20.10 21.60
CA GLY A 145 7.99 19.87 21.76
C GLY A 145 8.54 18.65 21.03
N ALA A 146 7.83 18.10 20.03
CA ALA A 146 8.40 17.06 19.19
C ALA A 146 9.53 17.63 18.30
N ASP A 147 10.72 17.05 18.41
CA ASP A 147 11.89 17.45 17.63
C ASP A 147 11.92 16.85 16.22
N ALA A 148 12.45 17.62 15.27
CA ALA A 148 12.66 17.20 13.89
C ALA A 148 14.04 16.53 13.70
N VAL A 149 14.27 15.43 14.43
CA VAL A 149 15.48 14.60 14.33
C VAL A 149 15.51 13.76 13.05
N GLU A 150 16.67 13.18 12.74
CA GLU A 150 16.82 12.24 11.63
C GLU A 150 16.47 10.81 12.06
N ASP A 151 15.85 10.06 11.17
CA ASP A 151 15.69 8.61 11.28
C ASP A 151 17.01 7.87 10.98
N PHE A 152 17.04 6.54 11.14
CA PHE A 152 18.26 5.75 10.87
C PHE A 152 18.66 5.69 9.39
N ALA A 153 17.81 6.19 8.49
CA ALA A 153 18.14 6.40 7.09
C ALA A 153 18.63 7.84 6.80
N GLY A 154 18.82 8.68 7.82
CA GLY A 154 19.29 10.06 7.70
C GLY A 154 18.23 11.05 7.21
N ARG A 155 16.94 10.69 7.31
CA ARG A 155 15.84 11.51 6.78
C ARG A 155 15.18 12.28 7.91
N LYS A 156 14.92 13.58 7.69
CA LYS A 156 14.09 14.40 8.57
C LYS A 156 12.61 14.28 8.19
N PRO A 157 11.67 14.56 9.11
CA PRO A 157 10.23 14.55 8.78
C PRO A 157 9.88 15.44 7.58
N SER A 158 10.50 16.61 7.44
CA SER A 158 10.29 17.52 6.30
C SER A 158 10.64 16.90 4.95
N ASN A 159 11.61 15.97 4.93
CA ASN A 159 12.08 15.31 3.72
C ASN A 159 11.10 14.22 3.27
N LEU A 160 10.26 13.72 4.19
CA LEU A 160 9.24 12.71 3.92
C LEU A 160 7.91 13.31 3.45
N SER A 161 7.78 14.64 3.43
CA SER A 161 6.58 15.29 2.91
C SER A 161 6.49 15.12 1.39
N PHE A 162 5.36 14.61 0.91
CA PHE A 162 5.10 14.32 -0.52
C PHE A 162 5.30 15.50 -1.47
N ALA A 163 5.30 16.74 -0.96
CA ALA A 163 5.47 17.96 -1.73
C ALA A 163 6.89 18.11 -2.33
N ASN A 164 7.92 17.59 -1.66
CA ASN A 164 9.30 17.65 -2.16
C ASN A 164 9.55 16.63 -3.28
N PHE A 165 8.87 15.48 -3.21
CA PHE A 165 9.02 14.41 -4.19
C PHE A 165 8.47 14.79 -5.58
N ILE A 166 7.26 15.35 -5.71
CA ILE A 166 6.68 15.68 -7.04
C ILE A 166 7.53 16.70 -7.79
N ARG A 167 8.10 17.66 -7.07
CA ARG A 167 8.95 18.69 -7.66
C ARG A 167 10.25 18.10 -8.21
N ASN A 168 10.83 17.13 -7.50
CA ASN A 168 12.08 16.49 -7.89
C ASN A 168 11.85 15.42 -8.98
N ALA A 169 10.85 14.55 -8.83
CA ALA A 169 10.54 13.49 -9.79
C ALA A 169 10.17 14.04 -11.18
N LYS A 170 9.22 15.00 -11.27
CA LYS A 170 8.87 15.61 -12.56
C LYS A 170 10.04 16.39 -13.17
N SER A 171 10.81 17.12 -12.36
CA SER A 171 11.95 17.91 -12.87
C SER A 171 13.14 17.05 -13.33
N VAL A 172 13.34 15.87 -12.75
CA VAL A 172 14.40 14.92 -13.16
C VAL A 172 13.95 14.12 -14.38
N ALA A 173 12.71 13.61 -14.38
CA ALA A 173 12.20 12.79 -15.47
C ALA A 173 12.03 13.54 -16.80
N GLN A 174 11.53 14.78 -16.77
CA GLN A 174 11.43 15.64 -17.97
C GLN A 174 12.78 15.89 -18.66
N LYS A 175 13.90 15.64 -17.99
CA LYS A 175 15.25 15.84 -18.55
C LYS A 175 15.93 14.56 -19.05
N GLN A 176 15.45 13.37 -18.67
CA GLN A 176 16.25 12.14 -18.83
C GLN A 176 15.53 10.96 -19.49
N HIS A 177 14.21 10.79 -19.34
CA HIS A 177 13.50 9.60 -19.83
C HIS A 177 12.12 9.95 -20.41
N PRO A 178 11.92 9.94 -21.74
CA PRO A 178 10.64 10.35 -22.34
C PRO A 178 9.49 9.35 -22.11
N GLU A 179 9.77 8.15 -21.58
CA GLU A 179 8.78 7.07 -21.44
C GLU A 179 8.40 6.78 -19.98
N CYS A 180 8.99 7.46 -19.00
CA CYS A 180 8.67 7.26 -17.58
C CYS A 180 8.99 8.48 -16.71
N ASP A 181 8.00 8.95 -15.97
CA ASP A 181 8.06 10.11 -15.09
C ASP A 181 8.62 9.81 -13.69
N PHE A 182 8.82 8.54 -13.33
CA PHE A 182 9.43 8.14 -12.06
C PHE A 182 10.75 7.37 -12.29
N PRO A 183 11.63 7.29 -11.26
CA PRO A 183 12.97 6.71 -11.41
C PRO A 183 12.98 5.36 -12.13
N THR A 184 13.86 5.25 -13.13
CA THR A 184 14.06 4.03 -13.91
C THR A 184 15.43 3.45 -13.61
N VAL A 185 15.47 2.18 -13.21
CA VAL A 185 16.68 1.43 -12.89
C VAL A 185 16.83 0.28 -13.89
N HIS A 186 18.00 0.16 -14.52
CA HIS A 186 18.26 -0.82 -15.57
C HIS A 186 19.11 -1.99 -15.06
N PHE A 187 18.57 -3.22 -15.12
CA PHE A 187 19.28 -4.43 -14.69
C PHE A 187 20.21 -5.03 -15.76
N GLU A 188 20.20 -4.52 -16.99
CA GLU A 188 20.94 -5.11 -18.12
C GLU A 188 22.43 -4.74 -18.16
N HIS A 189 22.85 -3.71 -17.42
CA HIS A 189 24.20 -3.13 -17.55
C HIS A 189 25.07 -3.35 -16.31
N ASP A 190 24.66 -2.76 -15.17
CA ASP A 190 25.35 -2.88 -13.89
C ASP A 190 24.34 -3.30 -12.83
N VAL A 191 24.27 -4.60 -12.62
CA VAL A 191 23.30 -5.23 -11.71
C VAL A 191 23.56 -4.81 -10.26
N GLU A 192 24.81 -4.70 -9.82
CA GLU A 192 25.10 -4.36 -8.43
C GLU A 192 24.78 -2.90 -8.13
N HIS A 193 25.04 -2.01 -9.10
CA HIS A 193 24.54 -0.63 -9.03
C HIS A 193 23.01 -0.58 -9.03
N ALA A 194 22.36 -1.33 -9.93
CA ALA A 194 20.89 -1.40 -9.99
C ALA A 194 20.28 -1.85 -8.65
N LYS A 195 20.87 -2.87 -8.01
CA LYS A 195 20.45 -3.33 -6.68
C LYS A 195 20.61 -2.26 -5.61
N SER A 196 21.75 -1.57 -5.61
CA SER A 196 22.01 -0.47 -4.67
C SER A 196 20.98 0.65 -4.84
N GLU A 197 20.68 1.01 -6.09
CA GLU A 197 19.77 2.10 -6.41
C GLU A 197 18.31 1.77 -6.08
N VAL A 198 17.85 0.55 -6.40
CA VAL A 198 16.52 0.09 -5.96
C VAL A 198 16.43 0.12 -4.44
N ARG A 199 17.46 -0.34 -3.72
CA ARG A 199 17.45 -0.32 -2.25
C ARG A 199 17.31 1.09 -1.70
N ARG A 200 18.00 2.07 -2.29
CA ARG A 200 17.92 3.48 -1.94
C ARG A 200 16.51 4.04 -2.17
N LEU A 201 15.97 3.86 -3.38
CA LEU A 201 14.66 4.36 -3.79
C LEU A 201 13.51 3.74 -2.98
N VAL A 202 13.56 2.43 -2.69
CA VAL A 202 12.59 1.75 -1.81
C VAL A 202 12.66 2.31 -0.40
N ASN A 203 13.87 2.56 0.13
CA ASN A 203 14.04 3.21 1.42
C ASN A 203 13.42 4.61 1.43
N GLU A 204 13.55 5.37 0.35
CA GLU A 204 12.96 6.72 0.22
C GLU A 204 11.44 6.69 0.04
N GLY A 205 10.86 5.54 -0.35
CA GLY A 205 9.42 5.38 -0.57
C GLY A 205 8.99 5.94 -1.92
N GLU A 206 9.82 5.75 -2.94
CA GLU A 206 9.57 6.22 -4.31
C GLU A 206 9.03 5.09 -5.20
N PRO A 207 8.11 5.38 -6.15
CA PRO A 207 7.78 4.45 -7.22
C PRO A 207 8.97 4.25 -8.16
N ILE A 208 9.18 3.02 -8.63
CA ILE A 208 10.37 2.64 -9.42
C ILE A 208 9.94 1.80 -10.60
N LEU A 209 10.51 2.08 -11.77
CA LEU A 209 10.51 1.16 -12.90
C LEU A 209 11.85 0.42 -12.96
N MET A 210 11.82 -0.89 -12.83
CA MET A 210 12.99 -1.76 -12.89
C MET A 210 13.01 -2.48 -14.24
N ARG A 211 13.78 -1.95 -15.19
CA ARG A 211 13.87 -2.51 -16.54
C ARG A 211 14.60 -3.84 -16.53
N ALA A 212 14.02 -4.82 -17.22
CA ALA A 212 14.52 -6.20 -17.33
C ALA A 212 14.74 -6.94 -15.99
N ALA A 213 14.27 -6.39 -14.86
CA ALA A 213 14.46 -7.00 -13.55
C ALA A 213 13.73 -8.35 -13.43
N TYR A 214 12.55 -8.46 -14.03
CA TYR A 214 11.83 -9.73 -14.03
C TYR A 214 12.59 -10.79 -14.82
N ASP A 215 13.10 -10.44 -16.00
CA ASP A 215 13.88 -11.36 -16.83
C ASP A 215 15.19 -11.78 -16.17
N TYR A 216 15.84 -10.87 -15.42
CA TYR A 216 17.06 -11.18 -14.68
C TYR A 216 16.82 -12.23 -13.59
N TYR A 217 15.74 -12.11 -12.79
CA TYR A 217 15.43 -13.05 -11.72
C TYR A 217 14.66 -14.29 -12.19
N ASN A 218 14.05 -14.25 -13.37
CA ASN A 218 13.25 -15.36 -13.88
C ASN A 218 14.09 -16.36 -14.71
N GLN A 219 14.54 -17.43 -14.06
CA GLN A 219 15.27 -18.52 -14.72
C GLN A 219 14.36 -19.46 -15.55
N HIS A 220 13.04 -19.40 -15.35
CA HIS A 220 12.06 -20.25 -16.03
C HIS A 220 11.07 -19.37 -16.79
N ARG A 221 11.35 -19.09 -18.06
CA ARG A 221 10.45 -18.27 -18.89
C ARG A 221 9.04 -18.86 -18.92
N TYR A 222 8.04 -18.01 -18.70
CA TYR A 222 6.66 -18.39 -18.95
C TYR A 222 6.50 -18.83 -20.41
N PRO A 223 5.65 -19.84 -20.68
CA PRO A 223 5.29 -20.15 -22.05
C PRO A 223 4.51 -18.97 -22.66
N PRO A 224 4.40 -18.90 -24.00
CA PRO A 224 3.51 -17.94 -24.64
C PRO A 224 2.10 -18.00 -24.05
N VAL A 225 1.41 -16.86 -23.93
CA VAL A 225 0.10 -16.76 -23.25
C VAL A 225 -0.90 -17.78 -23.79
N SER A 226 -0.94 -17.99 -25.10
CA SER A 226 -1.83 -18.99 -25.72
C SER A 226 -1.58 -20.43 -25.23
N GLN A 227 -0.33 -20.78 -24.94
CA GLN A 227 0.04 -22.09 -24.38
C GLN A 227 -0.31 -22.17 -22.90
N LEU A 228 -0.01 -21.12 -22.12
CA LEU A 228 -0.40 -21.04 -20.71
C LEU A 228 -1.91 -21.23 -20.54
N VAL A 229 -2.70 -20.56 -21.37
CA VAL A 229 -4.16 -20.69 -21.36
C VAL A 229 -4.62 -22.11 -21.68
N ARG A 230 -3.96 -22.81 -22.62
CA ARG A 230 -4.30 -24.22 -22.93
C ARG A 230 -4.01 -25.15 -21.76
N GLU A 231 -2.87 -24.96 -21.10
CA GLU A 231 -2.47 -25.73 -19.93
C GLU A 231 -3.45 -25.54 -18.75
N TYR A 232 -3.84 -24.30 -18.51
CA TYR A 232 -4.74 -23.92 -17.41
C TYR A 232 -6.19 -23.66 -17.86
N ALA A 233 -6.61 -24.26 -18.99
CA ALA A 233 -7.92 -24.02 -19.60
C ALA A 233 -9.09 -24.22 -18.61
N HIS A 234 -8.96 -25.24 -17.77
CA HIS A 234 -9.95 -25.67 -16.79
C HIS A 234 -10.06 -24.76 -15.56
N VAL A 235 -9.14 -23.81 -15.36
CA VAL A 235 -9.12 -22.92 -14.20
C VAL A 235 -10.31 -21.96 -14.25
N ASN A 236 -11.05 -21.86 -13.14
CA ASN A 236 -12.14 -20.89 -13.02
C ASN A 236 -11.57 -19.52 -12.65
N VAL A 237 -11.84 -18.52 -13.49
CA VAL A 237 -11.46 -17.12 -13.27
C VAL A 237 -12.68 -16.25 -13.01
N THR A 238 -12.46 -15.14 -12.30
CA THR A 238 -13.47 -14.11 -12.07
C THR A 238 -13.12 -12.93 -12.93
N VAL A 239 -14.08 -12.52 -13.76
CA VAL A 239 -13.88 -11.53 -14.79
C VAL A 239 -14.84 -10.36 -14.56
N GLY A 240 -14.36 -9.14 -14.74
CA GLY A 240 -15.16 -7.93 -14.65
C GLY A 240 -14.53 -6.78 -15.45
N SER A 241 -15.23 -5.64 -15.49
CA SER A 241 -14.71 -4.42 -16.14
C SER A 241 -13.55 -3.77 -15.39
N VAL A 242 -13.32 -4.17 -14.13
CA VAL A 242 -12.19 -3.78 -13.28
C VAL A 242 -11.81 -4.96 -12.36
N PRO A 243 -10.55 -5.05 -11.87
CA PRO A 243 -10.04 -6.23 -11.15
C PRO A 243 -10.80 -6.63 -9.87
N TYR A 244 -11.36 -5.65 -9.16
CA TYR A 244 -12.05 -5.81 -7.87
C TYR A 244 -13.51 -5.34 -7.94
N ALA A 245 -14.15 -5.60 -9.09
CA ALA A 245 -15.55 -5.25 -9.34
C ALA A 245 -16.52 -5.66 -8.21
N ASN A 246 -16.31 -6.82 -7.60
CA ASN A 246 -17.12 -7.30 -6.46
C ASN A 246 -17.06 -6.37 -5.24
N ALA A 247 -15.92 -5.72 -4.98
CA ALA A 247 -15.78 -4.77 -3.88
C ALA A 247 -16.65 -3.52 -4.06
N PHE A 248 -17.20 -3.31 -5.26
CA PHE A 248 -18.00 -2.15 -5.62
C PHE A 248 -19.43 -2.51 -6.04
N ASN A 249 -19.89 -3.75 -5.83
CA ASN A 249 -21.18 -4.19 -6.35
C ASN A 249 -21.29 -4.00 -7.88
N LEU A 250 -20.16 -4.12 -8.60
CA LEU A 250 -20.16 -4.23 -10.06
C LEU A 250 -20.36 -5.69 -10.46
N SER A 251 -20.96 -5.91 -11.62
CA SER A 251 -21.15 -7.24 -12.18
C SER A 251 -19.82 -7.94 -12.43
N THR A 252 -19.72 -9.19 -12.01
CA THR A 252 -18.64 -10.10 -12.38
C THR A 252 -19.21 -11.39 -12.93
N THR A 253 -18.41 -12.08 -13.73
CA THR A 253 -18.75 -13.39 -14.28
C THR A 253 -17.64 -14.36 -13.90
N ARG A 254 -18.04 -15.53 -13.41
CA ARG A 254 -17.11 -16.65 -13.20
C ARG A 254 -17.19 -17.58 -14.40
N MET A 255 -16.05 -17.83 -15.04
CA MET A 255 -15.97 -18.67 -16.25
C MET A 255 -14.63 -19.41 -16.31
N LYS A 256 -14.46 -20.32 -17.26
CA LYS A 256 -13.17 -20.97 -17.51
C LYS A 256 -12.19 -19.99 -18.15
N LEU A 257 -10.89 -20.16 -17.86
CA LEU A 257 -9.85 -19.34 -18.45
C LEU A 257 -9.84 -19.47 -19.98
N GLU A 258 -10.10 -20.66 -20.52
CA GLU A 258 -10.23 -20.84 -21.97
C GLU A 258 -11.43 -20.09 -22.56
N ASP A 259 -12.56 -20.03 -21.85
CA ASP A 259 -13.76 -19.35 -22.32
C ASP A 259 -13.51 -17.85 -22.36
N TYR A 260 -12.92 -17.30 -21.30
CA TYR A 260 -12.44 -15.93 -21.28
C TYR A 260 -11.47 -15.66 -22.44
N TYR A 261 -10.48 -16.53 -22.66
CA TYR A 261 -9.48 -16.31 -23.69
C TYR A 261 -10.07 -16.31 -25.12
N ARG A 262 -11.16 -17.06 -25.35
CA ARG A 262 -11.91 -17.01 -26.62
C ARG A 262 -12.66 -15.68 -26.80
N THR A 263 -13.13 -15.05 -25.71
CA THR A 263 -13.86 -13.77 -25.80
C THR A 263 -12.95 -12.57 -25.98
N ILE A 264 -11.68 -12.63 -25.55
CA ILE A 264 -10.79 -11.45 -25.56
C ILE A 264 -10.72 -10.86 -26.98
N TYR A 265 -10.48 -11.66 -28.02
CA TYR A 265 -10.35 -11.14 -29.38
C TYR A 265 -11.69 -10.70 -30.02
N GLN A 266 -12.81 -11.03 -29.39
CA GLN A 266 -14.16 -10.71 -29.86
C GLN A 266 -14.73 -9.46 -29.17
N GLU A 267 -14.21 -9.09 -28.00
CA GLU A 267 -14.64 -7.92 -27.24
C GLU A 267 -14.13 -6.62 -27.86
N SER A 268 -15.02 -5.87 -28.51
CA SER A 268 -14.80 -4.48 -28.96
C SER A 268 -15.22 -3.43 -27.91
N SER A 269 -15.41 -3.85 -26.66
CA SER A 269 -15.94 -3.02 -25.57
C SER A 269 -15.01 -1.84 -25.22
N THR A 270 -15.61 -0.72 -24.82
CA THR A 270 -14.90 0.42 -24.22
C THR A 270 -14.40 0.13 -22.79
N ALA A 271 -14.82 -0.98 -22.20
CA ALA A 271 -14.29 -1.51 -20.95
C ALA A 271 -14.11 -3.03 -21.09
N PRO A 272 -13.04 -3.48 -21.76
CA PRO A 272 -12.81 -4.91 -21.97
C PRO A 272 -12.64 -5.64 -20.64
N SER A 273 -13.13 -6.86 -20.61
CA SER A 273 -13.09 -7.76 -19.47
C SER A 273 -11.65 -8.04 -19.03
N TYR A 274 -11.41 -8.06 -17.72
CA TYR A 274 -10.08 -8.24 -17.11
C TYR A 274 -10.08 -9.39 -16.11
N VAL A 275 -9.10 -10.28 -16.20
CA VAL A 275 -8.83 -11.33 -15.21
C VAL A 275 -7.84 -10.81 -14.19
N PHE A 276 -8.17 -10.97 -12.90
CA PHE A 276 -7.27 -10.72 -11.77
C PHE A 276 -7.55 -11.75 -10.69
N ASN A 277 -6.75 -12.82 -10.65
CA ASN A 277 -7.05 -14.01 -9.86
C ASN A 277 -5.81 -14.53 -9.14
N LYS A 278 -6.03 -15.21 -8.02
CA LYS A 278 -5.00 -16.02 -7.37
C LYS A 278 -5.03 -17.43 -7.94
N HIS A 279 -3.86 -17.96 -8.27
CA HIS A 279 -3.72 -19.38 -8.61
C HIS A 279 -2.27 -19.82 -8.34
N PRO A 280 -2.02 -20.70 -7.36
CA PRO A 280 -0.67 -21.07 -6.93
C PRO A 280 0.23 -21.50 -8.09
N GLU A 281 -0.22 -22.43 -8.94
CA GLU A 281 0.60 -22.99 -10.02
C GLU A 281 0.95 -21.94 -11.10
N ILE A 282 -0.05 -21.20 -11.61
CA ILE A 282 0.17 -20.11 -12.58
C ILE A 282 1.10 -19.04 -12.00
N CYS A 283 1.02 -18.73 -10.70
CA CYS A 283 1.83 -17.68 -10.08
C CYS A 283 3.19 -18.17 -9.58
N GLN A 284 3.43 -19.48 -9.47
CA GLN A 284 4.58 -20.06 -8.77
C GLN A 284 5.92 -19.52 -9.30
N THR A 285 6.11 -19.56 -10.61
CA THR A 285 7.35 -19.13 -11.26
C THR A 285 7.60 -17.65 -11.07
N ALA A 286 6.60 -16.80 -11.31
CA ALA A 286 6.76 -15.36 -11.11
C ALA A 286 6.91 -14.99 -9.63
N TYR A 287 6.26 -15.72 -8.73
CA TYR A 287 6.44 -15.55 -7.28
C TYR A 287 7.89 -15.81 -6.87
N GLN A 288 8.50 -16.89 -7.37
CA GLN A 288 9.91 -17.19 -7.07
C GLN A 288 10.85 -16.08 -7.57
N ALA A 289 10.63 -15.57 -8.78
CA ALA A 289 11.43 -14.47 -9.34
C ALA A 289 11.27 -13.18 -8.52
N LEU A 290 10.03 -12.79 -8.19
CA LEU A 290 9.76 -11.58 -7.39
C LEU A 290 10.24 -11.72 -5.94
N SER A 291 10.11 -12.91 -5.35
CA SER A 291 10.63 -13.19 -4.02
C SER A 291 12.16 -13.10 -3.98
N ALA A 292 12.85 -13.63 -5.00
CA ALA A 292 14.29 -13.50 -5.16
C ALA A 292 14.73 -12.03 -5.35
N LEU A 293 14.01 -11.27 -6.19
CA LEU A 293 14.22 -9.83 -6.35
C LEU A 293 14.13 -9.09 -5.01
N VAL A 294 13.08 -9.34 -4.23
CA VAL A 294 12.90 -8.73 -2.90
C VAL A 294 14.03 -9.14 -1.95
N ALA A 295 14.37 -10.43 -1.88
CA ALA A 295 15.41 -10.95 -1.00
C ALA A 295 16.80 -10.36 -1.28
N ASP A 296 17.16 -10.21 -2.55
CA ASP A 296 18.48 -9.79 -3.00
C ASP A 296 18.62 -8.25 -3.07
N THR A 297 17.54 -7.56 -3.43
CA THR A 297 17.61 -6.14 -3.81
C THR A 297 16.97 -5.19 -2.78
N PHE A 298 15.88 -5.60 -2.14
CA PHE A 298 15.13 -4.70 -1.26
C PHE A 298 15.77 -4.61 0.14
N PRO A 299 15.57 -3.50 0.87
CA PRO A 299 16.00 -3.39 2.25
C PRO A 299 15.12 -4.29 3.12
N LEU A 300 15.58 -5.51 3.43
CA LEU A 300 14.81 -6.49 4.23
C LEU A 300 14.57 -6.05 5.68
N SER A 301 15.23 -4.99 6.15
CA SER A 301 14.89 -4.29 7.37
C SER A 301 13.53 -3.56 7.24
N LEU A 302 13.19 -3.06 6.05
CA LEU A 302 11.97 -2.32 5.73
C LEU A 302 10.88 -3.25 5.19
N ILE A 303 11.16 -3.94 4.08
CA ILE A 303 10.20 -4.80 3.38
C ILE A 303 10.37 -6.22 3.88
N SER A 304 9.30 -6.78 4.44
CA SER A 304 9.29 -8.18 4.83
C SER A 304 9.45 -9.09 3.61
N HIS A 305 10.24 -10.14 3.77
CA HIS A 305 10.32 -11.20 2.78
C HIS A 305 8.90 -11.75 2.46
N PRO A 306 8.52 -11.96 1.19
CA PRO A 306 7.16 -12.36 0.82
C PRO A 306 6.66 -13.65 1.50
N ASP A 307 7.56 -14.61 1.75
CA ASP A 307 7.24 -15.85 2.49
C ASP A 307 6.73 -15.58 3.92
N ASN A 308 7.11 -14.47 4.53
CA ASN A 308 6.72 -14.11 5.90
C ASN A 308 5.40 -13.33 5.96
N THR A 309 4.82 -12.94 4.81
CA THR A 309 3.67 -12.02 4.75
C THR A 309 2.45 -12.60 4.07
N GLY A 310 2.57 -13.79 3.48
CA GLY A 310 1.45 -14.44 2.79
C GLY A 310 1.87 -15.38 1.68
N GLY A 311 3.14 -15.37 1.27
CA GLY A 311 3.61 -16.25 0.21
C GLY A 311 2.78 -16.12 -1.08
N LEU A 312 2.34 -17.25 -1.61
CA LEU A 312 1.48 -17.33 -2.79
C LEU A 312 0.07 -16.72 -2.58
N ASP A 313 -0.36 -16.47 -1.35
CA ASP A 313 -1.61 -15.74 -1.11
C ASP A 313 -1.44 -14.22 -1.31
N GLY A 314 -0.20 -13.72 -1.39
CA GLY A 314 0.13 -12.33 -1.66
C GLY A 314 0.15 -11.94 -3.13
N ILE A 315 0.03 -12.91 -4.05
CA ILE A 315 0.22 -12.70 -5.48
C ILE A 315 -1.05 -12.99 -6.28
N HIS A 316 -1.31 -12.14 -7.27
CA HIS A 316 -2.37 -12.33 -8.27
C HIS A 316 -1.73 -12.37 -9.64
N PHE A 317 -2.22 -13.26 -10.53
CA PHE A 317 -1.96 -13.11 -11.95
C PHE A 317 -3.04 -12.24 -12.58
N PHE A 318 -2.64 -11.51 -13.63
CA PHE A 318 -3.56 -10.79 -14.49
C PHE A 318 -3.45 -11.27 -15.92
N LEU A 319 -4.58 -11.26 -16.61
CA LEU A 319 -4.65 -11.43 -18.05
C LEU A 319 -5.69 -10.45 -18.59
N GLY A 320 -5.31 -9.66 -19.57
CA GLY A 320 -6.21 -8.68 -20.15
C GLY A 320 -5.78 -8.24 -21.53
N ASN A 321 -6.75 -7.69 -22.24
CA ASN A 321 -6.56 -7.14 -23.57
C ASN A 321 -6.14 -5.69 -23.58
N LYS A 322 -5.79 -5.22 -24.78
CA LYS A 322 -5.67 -3.80 -25.07
C LYS A 322 -6.92 -3.06 -24.56
N HIS A 323 -6.67 -1.96 -23.86
CA HIS A 323 -7.66 -1.11 -23.19
C HIS A 323 -8.33 -1.65 -21.90
N SER A 324 -8.06 -2.88 -21.48
CA SER A 324 -8.41 -3.32 -20.12
C SER A 324 -7.37 -2.82 -19.11
N GLY A 325 -7.66 -2.97 -17.81
CA GLY A 325 -6.68 -2.66 -16.77
C GLY A 325 -7.33 -2.31 -15.43
N ALA A 326 -6.51 -1.79 -14.51
CA ALA A 326 -6.96 -1.41 -13.18
C ALA A 326 -7.17 0.11 -13.09
N PRO A 327 -8.29 0.59 -12.55
CA PRO A 327 -8.49 2.01 -12.31
C PRO A 327 -7.70 2.49 -11.08
N PHE A 328 -7.75 3.79 -10.78
CA PHE A 328 -7.02 4.35 -9.64
C PHE A 328 -7.43 3.70 -8.32
N HIS A 329 -6.45 3.24 -7.55
CA HIS A 329 -6.62 2.66 -6.23
C HIS A 329 -5.38 2.82 -5.36
N VAL A 330 -5.51 2.44 -4.09
CA VAL A 330 -4.43 2.43 -3.10
C VAL A 330 -4.47 1.16 -2.26
N HIS A 331 -3.30 0.64 -1.95
CA HIS A 331 -3.09 -0.50 -1.07
C HIS A 331 -1.67 -0.44 -0.49
N ALA A 332 -1.20 -1.55 0.08
CA ALA A 332 0.17 -1.73 0.55
C ALA A 332 1.21 -1.57 -0.57
N ASP A 333 2.49 -1.61 -0.21
CA ASP A 333 3.58 -1.74 -1.18
C ASP A 333 3.33 -2.92 -2.12
N ALA A 334 3.59 -2.74 -3.42
CA ALA A 334 3.38 -3.78 -4.41
C ALA A 334 4.43 -3.77 -5.51
N LEU A 335 4.74 -4.96 -6.01
CA LEU A 335 5.49 -5.20 -7.24
C LEU A 335 4.54 -5.69 -8.33
N ASN A 336 4.65 -5.16 -9.53
CA ASN A 336 3.93 -5.62 -10.71
C ASN A 336 4.94 -6.04 -11.78
N ALA A 337 4.96 -7.31 -12.16
CA ALA A 337 5.79 -7.81 -13.24
C ALA A 337 4.94 -8.03 -14.50
N ALA A 338 5.37 -7.42 -15.61
CA ALA A 338 4.79 -7.71 -16.92
C ALA A 338 5.59 -8.86 -17.57
N VAL A 339 4.90 -9.96 -17.85
CA VAL A 339 5.49 -11.15 -18.49
C VAL A 339 5.30 -11.09 -20.02
N SER A 340 4.17 -10.55 -20.47
CA SER A 340 3.82 -10.35 -21.89
C SER A 340 3.01 -9.06 -22.05
N GLY A 341 3.17 -8.41 -23.20
CA GLY A 341 2.53 -7.13 -23.53
C GLY A 341 3.15 -5.94 -22.81
N SER A 342 2.41 -4.84 -22.75
CA SER A 342 2.85 -3.59 -22.12
C SER A 342 1.71 -2.85 -21.44
N LYS A 343 2.06 -2.01 -20.47
CA LYS A 343 1.12 -1.22 -19.65
C LYS A 343 1.56 0.24 -19.59
N GLN A 344 0.59 1.15 -19.73
CA GLN A 344 0.74 2.54 -19.34
C GLN A 344 0.30 2.70 -17.89
N TRP A 345 1.20 3.20 -17.04
CA TRP A 345 0.95 3.51 -15.64
C TRP A 345 0.58 4.98 -15.47
N TYR A 346 -0.33 5.23 -14.54
CA TYR A 346 -0.68 6.56 -14.06
C TYR A 346 -0.56 6.56 -12.54
N VAL A 347 0.26 7.44 -11.98
CA VAL A 347 0.64 7.43 -10.56
C VAL A 347 0.48 8.81 -9.93
N TYR A 348 -0.22 8.88 -8.81
CA TYR A 348 -0.38 10.05 -7.94
C TYR A 348 0.33 9.84 -6.61
N THR A 349 0.90 10.91 -6.08
CA THR A 349 1.29 10.94 -4.66
C THR A 349 0.09 10.73 -3.75
N PRO A 350 0.27 10.12 -2.57
CA PRO A 350 -0.78 9.94 -1.56
C PRO A 350 -1.63 11.17 -1.25
N ALA A 351 -1.04 12.38 -1.27
CA ALA A 351 -1.74 13.64 -1.00
C ALA A 351 -2.69 14.12 -2.12
N ARG A 352 -2.53 13.63 -3.35
CA ARG A 352 -3.35 13.99 -4.51
C ARG A 352 -4.11 12.82 -5.10
N THR A 353 -4.02 11.67 -4.44
CA THR A 353 -4.61 10.43 -4.91
C THR A 353 -6.13 10.53 -5.03
N ILE A 354 -6.63 9.92 -6.10
CA ILE A 354 -8.03 9.59 -6.32
C ILE A 354 -8.24 8.07 -6.19
N TYR A 355 -9.47 7.64 -5.94
CA TYR A 355 -9.88 6.24 -6.02
C TYR A 355 -11.04 6.13 -7.00
N SER A 356 -10.98 5.16 -7.92
CA SER A 356 -11.95 4.99 -8.97
C SER A 356 -12.44 3.55 -9.10
N ARG A 357 -13.74 3.41 -9.41
CA ARG A 357 -14.38 2.18 -9.93
C ARG A 357 -14.69 2.26 -11.42
N ARG A 358 -14.37 3.39 -12.08
CA ARG A 358 -14.54 3.61 -13.52
C ARG A 358 -13.43 2.89 -14.28
N PRO A 359 -13.71 2.13 -15.34
CA PRO A 359 -12.68 1.51 -16.18
C PRO A 359 -11.62 2.51 -16.64
N ILE A 360 -10.35 2.11 -16.56
CA ILE A 360 -9.21 3.01 -16.80
C ILE A 360 -9.22 3.62 -18.20
N LYS A 361 -9.60 2.87 -19.25
CA LYS A 361 -9.72 3.41 -20.61
C LYS A 361 -10.64 4.62 -20.66
N THR A 362 -11.83 4.51 -20.04
CA THR A 362 -12.80 5.60 -19.99
C THR A 362 -12.24 6.83 -19.28
N TRP A 363 -11.46 6.63 -18.22
CA TRP A 363 -10.80 7.73 -17.51
C TRP A 363 -9.72 8.41 -18.37
N VAL A 364 -8.89 7.61 -19.04
CA VAL A 364 -7.83 8.13 -19.94
C VAL A 364 -8.42 8.92 -21.11
N GLU A 365 -9.57 8.51 -21.64
CA GLU A 365 -10.20 9.19 -22.78
C GLU A 365 -10.98 10.45 -22.40
N ASN A 366 -11.61 10.46 -21.22
CA ASN A 366 -12.56 11.51 -20.85
C ASN A 366 -12.03 12.47 -19.77
N ASP A 367 -11.25 11.98 -18.81
CA ASP A 367 -10.85 12.73 -17.64
C ASP A 367 -9.42 13.28 -17.80
N LEU A 368 -8.46 12.45 -18.23
CA LEU A 368 -7.05 12.86 -18.39
C LEU A 368 -6.84 14.09 -19.30
N PRO A 369 -7.50 14.21 -20.48
CA PRO A 369 -7.29 15.37 -21.36
C PRO A 369 -7.85 16.67 -20.79
N ALA A 370 -8.76 16.59 -19.82
CA ALA A 370 -9.37 17.75 -19.16
C ALA A 370 -8.56 18.25 -17.96
N LEU A 371 -7.49 17.55 -17.57
CA LEU A 371 -6.64 17.95 -16.45
C LEU A 371 -5.62 19.01 -16.85
N GLU A 372 -5.44 20.00 -15.97
CA GLU A 372 -4.31 20.92 -16.05
C GLU A 372 -3.00 20.16 -15.86
N GLU A 373 -1.91 20.67 -16.43
CA GLU A 373 -0.60 20.00 -16.42
C GLU A 373 -0.10 19.67 -15.00
N HIS A 374 -0.38 20.58 -14.06
CA HIS A 374 -0.02 20.37 -12.66
C HIS A 374 -0.90 19.31 -11.97
N ASP A 375 -2.10 19.00 -12.48
CA ASP A 375 -3.04 17.97 -11.99
C ASP A 375 -2.85 16.60 -12.65
N LYS A 376 -2.08 16.52 -13.73
CA LYS A 376 -1.78 15.24 -14.39
C LYS A 376 -0.95 14.31 -13.49
N PRO A 377 -1.27 13.00 -13.50
CA PRO A 377 -0.48 12.00 -12.81
C PRO A 377 0.93 11.89 -13.42
N LEU A 378 1.83 11.20 -12.72
CA LEU A 378 3.06 10.69 -13.32
C LEU A 378 2.70 9.54 -14.26
N GLU A 379 3.34 9.48 -15.42
CA GLU A 379 3.10 8.49 -16.44
C GLU A 379 4.32 7.60 -16.68
N CYS A 380 4.11 6.31 -16.97
CA CYS A 380 5.22 5.40 -17.23
C CYS A 380 4.84 4.19 -18.07
N LEU A 381 5.66 3.89 -19.08
CA LEU A 381 5.51 2.71 -19.93
C LEU A 381 6.28 1.51 -19.36
N GLN A 382 5.55 0.50 -18.91
CA GLN A 382 6.08 -0.81 -18.52
C GLN A 382 5.99 -1.80 -19.69
N ARG A 383 7.08 -2.50 -19.98
CA ARG A 383 7.18 -3.53 -21.02
C ARG A 383 7.33 -4.92 -20.41
N ALA A 384 7.15 -5.96 -21.22
CA ALA A 384 7.49 -7.33 -20.82
C ALA A 384 8.95 -7.41 -20.32
N GLY A 385 9.17 -8.11 -19.21
CA GLY A 385 10.47 -8.19 -18.53
C GLY A 385 10.68 -7.13 -17.45
N ASP A 386 9.84 -6.11 -17.37
CA ASP A 386 9.95 -5.04 -16.38
C ASP A 386 9.16 -5.32 -15.10
N VAL A 387 9.67 -4.81 -13.98
CA VAL A 387 8.95 -4.75 -12.70
C VAL A 387 8.71 -3.30 -12.31
N VAL A 388 7.47 -2.96 -11.95
CA VAL A 388 7.14 -1.68 -11.32
C VAL A 388 6.93 -1.91 -9.83
N TYR A 389 7.58 -1.11 -8.99
CA TYR A 389 7.31 -1.03 -7.55
C TYR A 389 6.51 0.23 -7.25
N VAL A 390 5.42 0.08 -6.49
CA VAL A 390 4.59 1.19 -6.01
C VAL A 390 4.52 1.11 -4.48
N PRO A 391 4.93 2.17 -3.75
CA PRO A 391 4.87 2.18 -2.29
C PRO A 391 3.43 2.31 -1.76
N LEU A 392 3.26 2.06 -0.46
CA LEU A 392 2.00 2.23 0.26
C LEU A 392 1.27 3.55 -0.10
N ASP A 393 -0.02 3.44 -0.36
CA ASP A 393 -0.96 4.56 -0.54
C ASP A 393 -0.70 5.50 -1.73
N TRP A 394 0.30 5.21 -2.56
CA TRP A 394 0.46 5.85 -3.86
C TRP A 394 -0.71 5.47 -4.75
N GLY A 395 -1.44 6.48 -5.23
CA GLY A 395 -2.58 6.27 -6.10
C GLY A 395 -2.11 5.79 -7.45
N HIS A 396 -2.55 4.63 -7.91
CA HIS A 396 -2.07 4.11 -9.19
C HIS A 396 -3.16 3.43 -10.00
N ALA A 397 -3.02 3.53 -11.32
CA ALA A 397 -3.87 2.90 -12.33
C ALA A 397 -3.00 2.39 -13.48
N VAL A 398 -3.47 1.36 -14.18
CA VAL A 398 -2.75 0.76 -15.31
C VAL A 398 -3.68 0.49 -16.47
N LEU A 399 -3.28 0.88 -17.68
CA LEU A 399 -3.95 0.59 -18.95
C LEU A 399 -3.09 -0.37 -19.76
N ASN A 400 -3.64 -1.52 -20.15
CA ASN A 400 -2.96 -2.43 -21.07
C ASN A 400 -2.94 -1.84 -22.49
N LEU A 401 -1.78 -1.85 -23.13
CA LEU A 401 -1.60 -1.30 -24.48
C LEU A 401 -1.68 -2.35 -25.58
N GLU A 402 -1.61 -3.62 -25.21
CA GLU A 402 -1.54 -4.78 -26.11
C GLU A 402 -2.55 -5.86 -25.72
N HIS A 403 -2.93 -6.67 -26.70
CA HIS A 403 -3.63 -7.93 -26.46
C HIS A 403 -2.70 -8.91 -25.73
N ASP A 404 -3.26 -9.92 -25.06
CA ASP A 404 -2.49 -10.91 -24.31
C ASP A 404 -1.51 -10.30 -23.30
N THR A 405 -1.89 -9.17 -22.66
CA THR A 405 -1.09 -8.59 -21.59
C THR A 405 -1.23 -9.47 -20.36
N PHE A 406 -0.15 -10.15 -20.00
CA PHE A 406 -0.09 -11.13 -18.91
C PHE A 406 1.03 -10.80 -17.94
N GLY A 407 0.81 -11.10 -16.66
CA GLY A 407 1.81 -10.92 -15.63
C GLY A 407 1.24 -11.12 -14.24
N VAL A 408 1.96 -10.63 -13.23
CA VAL A 408 1.60 -10.81 -11.82
C VAL A 408 1.74 -9.52 -11.02
N ALA A 409 0.95 -9.40 -9.97
CA ALA A 409 1.06 -8.36 -8.95
C ALA A 409 1.23 -9.01 -7.57
N LEU A 410 2.30 -8.66 -6.87
CA LEU A 410 2.65 -9.15 -5.54
C LEU A 410 2.60 -7.98 -4.54
N GLU A 411 1.74 -8.08 -3.54
CA GLU A 411 1.76 -7.13 -2.41
C GLU A 411 2.78 -7.58 -1.36
N VAL A 412 3.52 -6.64 -0.79
CA VAL A 412 4.56 -6.88 0.22
C VAL A 412 4.33 -6.02 1.46
N LEU A 413 4.67 -6.55 2.63
CA LEU A 413 4.51 -5.79 3.88
C LEU A 413 5.71 -4.87 4.10
N ASN A 414 5.44 -3.58 4.11
CA ASN A 414 6.38 -2.58 4.60
C ASN A 414 6.21 -2.43 6.14
N ARG A 415 7.23 -2.87 6.87
CA ARG A 415 7.24 -2.88 8.34
C ARG A 415 7.44 -1.50 8.94
N ARG A 416 8.03 -0.57 8.19
CA ARG A 416 8.19 0.83 8.61
C ARG A 416 6.84 1.53 8.62
N ASP A 417 6.04 1.34 7.58
CA ASP A 417 4.79 2.11 7.47
C ASP A 417 3.71 1.55 8.39
N THR A 418 3.71 0.24 8.65
CA THR A 418 2.80 -0.37 9.63
C THR A 418 3.27 -0.24 11.08
N LEU A 419 4.58 -0.12 11.31
CA LEU A 419 5.25 -0.29 12.62
C LEU A 419 4.65 -1.43 13.45
N ALA A 420 4.30 -2.55 12.79
CA ALA A 420 3.61 -3.67 13.43
C ALA A 420 4.42 -4.27 14.60
N HIS A 421 5.74 -4.06 14.62
CA HIS A 421 6.61 -4.48 15.72
C HIS A 421 6.27 -3.79 17.07
N LEU A 422 5.66 -2.60 17.05
CA LEU A 422 5.22 -1.86 18.24
C LEU A 422 3.85 -2.31 18.77
N TRP A 423 3.21 -3.29 18.14
CA TRP A 423 1.83 -3.68 18.47
C TRP A 423 1.74 -4.77 19.54
N LYS A 424 2.89 -5.17 20.09
CA LYS A 424 3.00 -6.16 21.18
C LYS A 424 2.50 -5.61 22.51
#